data_AF-A0AAU8SVL4-F1
#
_entry.id   AF-A0AAU8SVL4-F1
#
_cell.length_a   1.000
_cell.length_b   1.000
_cell.length_c   1.000
_cell.angle_alpha   90.00
_cell.angle_beta   90.00
_cell.angle_gamma   90.00
#
_symmetry.space_group_name_H-M   'P 1'
#
loop_
_entity.id
_entity.type
_entity.pdbx_description
1 polymer ?
#
loop_
_entity_poly.entity_id
_entity_poly.type
_entity_poly.pdbx_seq_one_letter_code
_entity_poly.pdbx_strand_id
1 'polypeptide(L)'
;MPHRFFRLLTVVWVGSLLTIGYAVAPVLFTSLDRIAAGAVAAQLFRIEGVLGAVCGILLLVLANILIRRGSEAYRRLRWLIAGMLVCVLVGYFALQPFMNAMRIAALEAGSDVGHSAYATRFGILHGVSSLFYLIESLLGVALVWKLPASVGVVTAEQAARSATGKVTG
;
A
#
# COMPACT_ATOMS: atom_id res chain seq x y z
N MET A 1 -10.93 4.34 -20.90
CA MET A 1 -10.13 5.16 -19.94
C MET A 1 -10.15 4.67 -18.48
N PRO A 2 -11.30 4.36 -17.82
CA PRO A 2 -11.33 4.13 -16.37
C PRO A 2 -10.44 2.95 -15.91
N HIS A 3 -10.34 1.89 -16.71
CA HIS A 3 -9.46 0.75 -16.41
C HIS A 3 -7.96 1.11 -16.33
N ARG A 4 -7.51 2.09 -17.13
CA ARG A 4 -6.10 2.55 -17.11
C ARG A 4 -5.79 3.31 -15.83
N PHE A 5 -6.69 4.22 -15.44
CA PHE A 5 -6.57 4.98 -14.19
C PHE A 5 -6.62 4.06 -12.96
N PHE A 6 -7.53 3.08 -12.95
CA PHE A 6 -7.61 2.07 -11.90
C PHE A 6 -6.27 1.33 -11.71
N ARG A 7 -5.64 0.89 -12.82
CA ARG A 7 -4.33 0.24 -12.78
C ARG A 7 -3.23 1.15 -12.27
N LEU A 8 -3.18 2.41 -12.73
CA LEU A 8 -2.18 3.37 -12.28
C LEU A 8 -2.28 3.61 -10.76
N LEU A 9 -3.48 3.86 -10.24
CA LEU A 9 -3.70 4.02 -8.80
C LEU A 9 -3.28 2.77 -8.02
N THR A 10 -3.60 1.58 -8.54
CA THR A 10 -3.22 0.33 -7.88
C THR A 10 -1.70 0.18 -7.82
N VAL A 11 -0.99 0.44 -8.93
CA VAL A 11 0.48 0.33 -8.97
C VAL A 11 1.14 1.39 -8.10
N VAL A 12 0.62 2.62 -8.09
CA VAL A 12 1.15 3.68 -7.22
C VAL A 12 1.02 3.30 -5.75
N TRP A 13 -0.18 2.90 -5.30
CA TRP A 13 -0.40 2.55 -3.90
C TRP A 13 0.35 1.28 -3.50
N VAL A 14 0.21 0.18 -4.23
CA VAL A 14 0.89 -1.08 -3.86
C VAL A 14 2.40 -0.96 -4.00
N GLY A 15 2.89 -0.24 -5.01
CA GLY A 15 4.32 -0.01 -5.20
C GLY A 15 4.93 0.80 -4.06
N SER A 16 4.31 1.94 -3.69
CA SER A 16 4.78 2.77 -2.58
C SER A 16 4.74 2.03 -1.24
N LEU A 17 3.65 1.31 -0.93
CA LEU A 17 3.52 0.44 0.23
C LEU A 17 4.69 -0.55 0.33
N LEU A 18 4.98 -1.29 -0.75
CA LEU A 18 6.07 -2.26 -0.73
C LEU A 18 7.44 -1.60 -0.61
N THR A 19 7.68 -0.52 -1.33
CA THR A 19 8.95 0.20 -1.28
C THR A 19 9.22 0.80 0.10
N ILE A 20 8.24 1.49 0.70
CA ILE A 20 8.43 2.16 1.99
C ILE A 20 8.65 1.14 3.11
N GLY A 21 7.80 0.10 3.18
CA GLY A 21 7.82 -0.85 4.29
C GLY A 21 8.99 -1.83 4.24
N TYR A 22 9.36 -2.31 3.04
CA TYR A 22 10.33 -3.41 2.90
C TYR A 22 11.70 -3.00 2.37
N ALA A 23 11.85 -1.79 1.83
CA ALA A 23 13.15 -1.28 1.39
C ALA A 23 13.57 -0.04 2.18
N VAL A 24 12.75 1.02 2.17
CA VAL A 24 13.13 2.30 2.76
C VAL A 24 13.25 2.22 4.28
N ALA A 25 12.27 1.65 4.97
CA ALA A 25 12.32 1.54 6.44
C ALA A 25 13.55 0.76 6.94
N PRO A 26 13.87 -0.46 6.42
CA PRO A 26 15.11 -1.14 6.78
C PRO A 26 16.37 -0.31 6.54
N VAL A 27 16.48 0.33 5.37
CA VAL A 27 17.64 1.18 5.05
C VAL A 27 17.79 2.31 6.06
N LEU A 28 16.71 3.00 6.43
CA LEU A 28 16.75 4.08 7.43
C LEU A 28 17.28 3.58 8.78
N PHE A 29 16.80 2.44 9.28
CA PHE A 29 17.24 1.89 10.57
C PHE A 29 18.64 1.28 10.53
N THR A 30 19.19 0.97 9.34
CA THR A 30 20.60 0.54 9.20
C THR A 30 21.56 1.70 8.97
N SER A 31 21.10 2.82 8.41
CA SER A 31 21.95 3.92 7.97
C SER A 31 21.95 5.14 8.89
N LEU A 32 20.95 5.28 9.77
CA LEU A 32 20.79 6.41 10.69
C LEU A 32 20.74 5.95 12.15
N ASP A 33 20.94 6.88 13.09
CA ASP A 33 20.63 6.63 14.49
C ASP A 33 19.11 6.40 14.67
N ARG A 34 18.75 5.69 15.74
CA ARG A 34 17.37 5.23 15.97
C ARG A 34 16.35 6.37 16.08
N ILE A 35 16.75 7.53 16.60
CA ILE A 35 15.87 8.68 16.78
C ILE A 35 15.60 9.32 15.41
N ALA A 36 16.65 9.58 14.63
CA ALA A 36 16.53 10.12 13.29
C ALA A 36 15.78 9.16 12.34
N ALA A 37 16.13 7.87 12.34
CA ALA A 37 15.44 6.85 11.56
C ALA A 37 13.94 6.80 11.88
N GLY A 38 13.58 6.81 13.17
CA GLY A 38 12.19 6.82 13.61
C GLY A 38 11.43 8.08 13.19
N ALA A 39 12.08 9.25 13.22
CA ALA A 39 11.47 10.51 12.78
C ALA A 39 11.17 10.52 11.27
N VAL A 40 12.13 10.09 10.44
CA VAL A 40 11.94 10.01 8.98
C VAL A 40 10.93 8.93 8.62
N ALA A 41 11.01 7.76 9.25
CA ALA A 41 10.04 6.67 9.05
C ALA A 41 8.61 7.14 9.36
N ALA A 42 8.39 7.85 10.47
CA ALA A 42 7.07 8.39 10.82
C ALA A 42 6.52 9.37 9.76
N GLN A 43 7.39 10.17 9.12
CA GLN A 43 6.99 11.04 8.03
C GLN A 43 6.62 10.26 6.76
N LEU A 44 7.41 9.25 6.39
CA LEU A 44 7.12 8.40 5.24
C LEU A 44 5.82 7.62 5.42
N PHE A 45 5.60 7.00 6.59
CA PHE A 45 4.35 6.30 6.88
C PHE A 45 3.14 7.25 6.94
N ARG A 46 3.33 8.53 7.28
CA ARG A 46 2.26 9.54 7.13
C ARG A 46 1.89 9.79 5.68
N ILE A 47 2.89 9.96 4.83
CA ILE A 47 2.67 10.15 3.40
C ILE A 47 1.98 8.91 2.82
N GLU A 48 2.46 7.71 3.16
CA GLU A 48 1.88 6.45 2.75
C GLU A 48 0.44 6.29 3.25
N GLY A 49 0.15 6.58 4.52
CA GLY A 49 -1.19 6.49 5.08
C GLY A 49 -2.19 7.41 4.38
N VAL A 50 -1.78 8.65 4.06
CA VAL A 50 -2.63 9.59 3.28
C VAL A 50 -2.78 9.12 1.84
N LEU A 51 -1.69 8.71 1.20
CA LEU A 51 -1.69 8.20 -0.18
C LEU A 51 -2.62 6.99 -0.30
N GLY A 52 -2.48 6.01 0.59
CA GLY A 52 -3.31 4.80 0.65
C GLY A 52 -4.78 5.11 0.91
N ALA A 53 -5.09 6.06 1.80
CA ALA A 53 -6.48 6.50 2.01
C ALA A 53 -7.08 7.12 0.75
N VAL A 54 -6.36 8.04 0.09
CA VAL A 54 -6.81 8.70 -1.15
C VAL A 54 -6.97 7.67 -2.27
N CYS A 55 -5.95 6.84 -2.51
CA CYS A 55 -5.98 5.79 -3.52
C CYS A 55 -7.10 4.78 -3.26
N GLY A 56 -7.29 4.35 -2.02
CA GLY A 56 -8.36 3.42 -1.64
C GLY A 56 -9.75 3.98 -1.91
N ILE A 57 -10.02 5.22 -1.52
CA ILE A 57 -11.31 5.88 -1.79
C ILE A 57 -11.56 6.00 -3.29
N LEU A 58 -10.56 6.48 -4.05
CA LEU A 58 -10.69 6.63 -5.51
C LEU A 58 -10.90 5.28 -6.22
N LEU A 59 -10.18 4.23 -5.80
CA LEU A 59 -10.34 2.88 -6.34
C LEU A 59 -11.71 2.29 -6.01
N LEU A 60 -12.26 2.51 -4.82
CA LEU A 60 -13.61 2.07 -4.47
C LEU A 60 -14.68 2.77 -5.31
N VAL A 61 -14.56 4.10 -5.49
CA VAL A 61 -15.46 4.87 -6.36
C VAL A 61 -15.41 4.33 -7.79
N LEU A 62 -14.20 4.10 -8.31
CA LEU A 62 -14.03 3.62 -9.67
C LEU A 62 -14.50 2.17 -9.85
N ALA A 63 -14.25 1.31 -8.87
CA ALA A 63 -14.78 -0.06 -8.84
C ALA A 63 -16.31 -0.05 -8.88
N ASN A 64 -16.97 0.81 -8.10
CA ASN A 64 -18.43 0.94 -8.11
C ASN A 64 -18.98 1.40 -9.47
N ILE A 65 -18.31 2.36 -10.12
CA ILE A 65 -18.69 2.81 -11.48
C ILE A 65 -18.56 1.65 -12.48
N LEU A 66 -17.47 0.88 -12.41
CA LEU A 66 -17.21 -0.26 -13.29
C LEU A 66 -18.18 -1.42 -13.10
N ILE A 67 -18.57 -1.71 -11.85
CA ILE A 67 -19.60 -2.71 -11.52
C ILE A 67 -20.95 -2.30 -12.09
N ARG A 68 -21.36 -1.02 -11.94
CA ARG A 68 -22.61 -0.49 -12.51
C ARG A 68 -22.66 -0.55 -14.03
N ARG A 69 -21.50 -0.61 -14.70
CA ARG A 69 -21.37 -0.78 -16.16
C ARG A 69 -21.33 -2.26 -16.60
N GLY A 70 -21.60 -3.20 -15.69
CA GLY A 70 -21.68 -4.64 -15.98
C GLY A 70 -20.38 -5.42 -15.83
N SER A 71 -19.31 -4.83 -15.29
CA SER A 71 -18.03 -5.52 -15.12
C SER A 71 -17.95 -6.25 -13.78
N GLU A 72 -18.51 -7.47 -13.73
CA GLU A 72 -18.56 -8.31 -12.52
C GLU A 72 -17.18 -8.68 -11.95
N ALA A 73 -16.12 -8.66 -12.78
CA ALA A 73 -14.75 -8.87 -12.33
C ALA A 73 -14.35 -7.91 -11.19
N TYR A 74 -14.83 -6.65 -11.22
CA TYR A 74 -14.49 -5.63 -10.22
C TYR A 74 -15.19 -5.83 -8.88
N ARG A 75 -16.21 -6.69 -8.78
CA ARG A 75 -16.92 -6.97 -7.52
C ARG A 75 -16.00 -7.61 -6.49
N ARG A 76 -15.12 -8.53 -6.93
CA ARG A 76 -14.10 -9.17 -6.08
C ARG A 76 -12.98 -8.20 -5.70
N LEU A 77 -12.53 -7.38 -6.65
CA LEU A 77 -11.47 -6.38 -6.42
C LEU A 77 -11.91 -5.33 -5.39
N ARG A 78 -13.19 -4.93 -5.40
CA ARG A 78 -13.74 -3.98 -4.43
C ARG A 78 -13.54 -4.42 -2.98
N TRP A 79 -13.70 -5.72 -2.69
CA TRP A 79 -13.51 -6.24 -1.33
C TRP A 79 -12.03 -6.27 -0.92
N LEU A 80 -11.11 -6.54 -1.85
CA LEU A 80 -9.68 -6.42 -1.59
C LEU A 80 -9.30 -4.96 -1.27
N ILE A 81 -9.75 -4.02 -2.09
CA ILE A 81 -9.52 -2.58 -1.88
C ILE A 81 -10.10 -2.11 -0.54
N ALA A 82 -11.32 -2.56 -0.20
CA ALA A 82 -11.93 -2.23 1.07
C ALA A 82 -11.13 -2.78 2.25
N GLY A 83 -10.65 -4.03 2.16
CA GLY A 83 -9.77 -4.63 3.16
C GLY A 83 -8.46 -3.86 3.33
N MET A 84 -7.81 -3.48 2.24
CA MET A 84 -6.60 -2.65 2.26
C MET A 84 -6.88 -1.29 2.92
N LEU A 85 -7.96 -0.62 2.55
CA LEU A 85 -8.32 0.68 3.12
C LEU A 85 -8.57 0.57 4.64
N VAL A 86 -9.24 -0.48 5.09
CA VAL A 86 -9.41 -0.74 6.53
C VAL A 86 -8.06 -0.94 7.22
N CYS A 87 -7.12 -1.64 6.59
CA CYS A 87 -5.76 -1.80 7.14
C CYS A 87 -5.04 -0.46 7.28
N VAL A 88 -5.15 0.45 6.30
CA VAL A 88 -4.59 1.82 6.41
C VAL A 88 -5.24 2.60 7.55
N LEU A 89 -6.58 2.58 7.62
CA LEU A 89 -7.32 3.33 8.64
C LEU A 89 -6.99 2.85 10.05
N VAL A 90 -6.90 1.54 10.27
CA VAL A 90 -6.55 0.99 11.58
C VAL A 90 -5.06 1.13 11.83
N GLY A 91 -4.22 0.59 10.94
CA GLY A 91 -2.77 0.52 11.08
C GLY A 91 -2.09 1.89 11.21
N TYR A 92 -2.52 2.88 10.42
CA TYR A 92 -1.99 4.23 10.50
C TYR A 92 -2.87 5.15 11.37
N PHE A 93 -4.11 5.43 10.96
CA PHE A 93 -4.89 6.49 11.61
C PHE A 93 -5.32 6.17 13.04
N ALA A 94 -5.54 4.89 13.38
CA ALA A 94 -5.88 4.50 14.74
C ALA A 94 -4.64 4.24 15.61
N LEU A 95 -3.63 3.50 15.13
CA LEU A 95 -2.50 3.07 15.97
C LEU A 95 -1.34 4.07 16.00
N GLN A 96 -1.05 4.79 14.91
CA GLN A 96 0.09 5.71 14.83
C GLN A 96 0.07 6.84 15.88
N PRO A 97 -1.08 7.48 16.20
CA PRO A 97 -1.12 8.55 17.19
C PRO A 97 -0.59 8.11 18.56
N PHE A 98 -0.95 6.89 19.00
CA PHE A 98 -0.49 6.34 20.28
C PHE A 98 1.01 6.01 20.26
N MET A 99 1.53 5.45 19.17
CA MET A 99 2.97 5.23 19.00
C MET A 99 3.75 6.55 19.03
N ASN A 100 3.23 7.58 18.37
CA ASN A 100 3.87 8.89 18.31
C ASN A 100 3.86 9.60 19.67
N ALA A 101 2.76 9.47 20.45
CA ALA A 101 2.69 10.02 21.80
C ALA A 101 3.76 9.41 22.72
N MET A 102 3.93 8.08 22.70
CA MET A 102 5.00 7.40 23.45
C MET A 102 6.39 7.83 22.98
N ARG A 103 6.56 8.04 21.66
CA ARG A 103 7.82 8.52 21.09
C ARG A 103 8.20 9.90 21.59
N ILE A 104 7.26 10.84 21.59
CA ILE A 104 7.47 12.20 22.09
C ILE A 104 7.79 12.17 23.59
N ALA A 105 7.03 11.42 24.39
CA ALA A 105 7.26 11.30 25.83
C ALA A 105 8.63 10.72 26.18
N ALA A 106 9.13 9.73 25.42
CA ALA A 106 10.47 9.19 25.61
C ALA A 106 11.57 10.23 25.29
N LEU A 107 11.39 10.96 24.18
CA LEU A 107 12.28 12.03 23.73
C LEU A 107 12.37 13.17 24.75
N GLU A 108 11.24 13.59 25.33
CA GLU A 108 11.19 14.60 26.40
C GLU A 108 11.95 14.15 27.67
N ALA A 109 11.96 12.84 27.94
CA ALA A 109 12.75 12.24 29.01
C ALA A 109 14.25 12.06 28.64
N GLY A 110 14.68 12.52 27.47
CA GLY A 110 16.08 12.43 27.02
C GLY A 110 16.52 11.04 26.56
N SER A 111 15.56 10.15 26.26
CA SER A 111 15.82 8.77 25.84
C SER A 111 15.10 8.43 24.53
N ASP A 112 15.49 7.34 23.88
CA ASP A 112 14.68 6.76 22.81
C ASP A 112 13.61 5.82 23.38
N VAL A 113 12.59 5.52 22.58
CA VAL A 113 11.47 4.68 23.03
C VAL A 113 11.93 3.29 23.47
N GLY A 114 12.97 2.76 22.83
CA GLY A 114 13.51 1.43 23.09
C GLY A 114 14.11 1.27 24.49
N HIS A 115 14.64 2.35 25.07
CA HIS A 115 15.24 2.34 26.42
C HIS A 115 14.38 3.06 27.46
N SER A 116 13.15 3.46 27.10
CA SER A 116 12.21 4.13 27.98
C SER A 116 11.25 3.14 28.66
N ALA A 117 10.51 3.61 29.67
CA ALA A 117 9.40 2.86 30.28
C ALA A 117 8.29 2.46 29.29
N TYR A 118 8.27 3.06 28.09
CA TYR A 118 7.27 2.80 27.05
C TYR A 118 7.67 1.69 26.07
N ALA A 119 8.89 1.14 26.19
CA ALA A 119 9.45 0.18 25.22
C ALA A 119 8.51 -1.00 24.93
N THR A 120 7.97 -1.65 25.96
CA THR A 120 7.07 -2.82 25.81
C THR A 120 5.76 -2.44 25.12
N ARG A 121 5.12 -1.35 25.55
CA ARG A 121 3.84 -0.90 24.96
C ARG A 121 4.02 -0.46 23.52
N PHE A 122 5.10 0.26 23.23
CA PHE A 122 5.46 0.62 21.87
C PHE A 122 5.72 -0.61 21.01
N GLY A 123 6.47 -1.61 21.52
CA GLY A 123 6.74 -2.86 20.80
C GLY A 123 5.47 -3.64 20.44
N ILE A 124 4.51 -3.75 21.37
CA ILE A 124 3.21 -4.38 21.10
C ILE A 124 2.47 -3.62 19.99
N LEU A 125 2.38 -2.30 20.13
CA LEU A 125 1.62 -1.47 19.20
C LEU A 125 2.25 -1.47 17.80
N HIS A 126 3.58 -1.42 17.73
CA HIS A 126 4.36 -1.55 16.51
C HIS A 126 4.18 -2.93 15.86
N GLY A 127 4.13 -4.00 16.67
CA GLY A 127 3.84 -5.36 16.19
C GLY A 127 2.45 -5.46 15.57
N VAL A 128 1.43 -4.90 16.24
CA VAL A 128 0.06 -4.86 15.71
C VAL A 128 -0.02 -4.03 14.43
N SER A 129 0.60 -2.84 14.37
CA SER A 129 0.63 -2.05 13.14
C SER A 129 1.36 -2.78 12.01
N SER A 130 2.44 -3.48 12.32
CA SER A 130 3.21 -4.28 11.36
C SER A 130 2.38 -5.43 10.78
N LEU A 131 1.51 -6.04 11.59
CA LEU A 131 0.57 -7.05 11.12
C LEU A 131 -0.45 -6.47 10.13
N PHE A 132 -1.04 -5.30 10.44
CA PHE A 132 -1.92 -4.62 9.50
C PHE A 132 -1.20 -4.26 8.20
N TYR A 133 0.04 -3.77 8.29
CA TYR A 133 0.86 -3.46 7.12
C TYR A 133 1.17 -4.69 6.27
N LEU A 134 1.48 -5.83 6.91
CA LEU A 134 1.71 -7.09 6.23
C LEU A 134 0.45 -7.59 5.52
N ILE A 135 -0.70 -7.59 6.21
CA ILE A 135 -1.98 -7.99 5.62
C ILE A 135 -2.31 -7.08 4.42
N GLU A 136 -2.16 -5.77 4.57
CA GLU A 136 -2.35 -4.81 3.49
C GLU A 136 -1.46 -5.12 2.29
N SER A 137 -0.18 -5.43 2.54
CA SER A 137 0.80 -5.77 1.49
C SER A 137 0.40 -7.04 0.75
N LEU A 138 -0.05 -8.08 1.46
CA LEU A 138 -0.55 -9.32 0.85
C LEU A 138 -1.82 -9.07 0.01
N LEU A 139 -2.74 -8.24 0.51
CA LEU A 139 -3.94 -7.85 -0.22
C LEU A 139 -3.59 -7.02 -1.47
N GLY A 140 -2.59 -6.13 -1.37
CA GLY A 140 -2.09 -5.33 -2.47
C GLY A 140 -1.47 -6.18 -3.58
N VAL A 141 -0.62 -7.14 -3.22
CA VAL A 141 -0.07 -8.12 -4.18
C VAL A 141 -1.19 -8.94 -4.82
N ALA A 142 -2.18 -9.40 -4.04
CA ALA A 142 -3.33 -10.13 -4.57
C ALA A 142 -4.19 -9.25 -5.50
N LEU A 143 -4.35 -7.96 -5.22
CA LEU A 143 -5.05 -7.00 -6.06
C LEU A 143 -4.31 -6.81 -7.40
N VAL A 144 -2.97 -6.67 -7.36
CA VAL A 144 -2.14 -6.59 -8.57
C VAL A 144 -2.23 -7.87 -9.40
N TRP A 145 -2.23 -9.03 -8.75
CA TRP A 145 -2.33 -10.32 -9.43
C TRP A 145 -3.69 -10.54 -10.13
N LYS A 146 -4.77 -10.01 -9.53
CA LYS A 146 -6.14 -10.14 -10.05
C LYS A 146 -6.56 -9.01 -10.98
N LEU A 147 -5.69 -8.04 -11.26
CA LEU A 147 -5.97 -6.96 -12.19
C LEU A 147 -6.17 -7.53 -13.61
N PRO A 148 -7.27 -7.21 -14.31
CA PRO A 148 -7.47 -7.64 -15.68
C PRO A 148 -6.34 -7.13 -16.57
N ALA A 149 -5.59 -8.05 -17.19
CA ALA A 149 -4.57 -7.70 -18.17
C ALA A 149 -5.24 -6.92 -19.32
N SER A 150 -4.67 -5.77 -19.68
CA SER A 150 -5.20 -5.03 -20.83
C SER A 150 -5.05 -5.88 -22.08
N VAL A 151 -6.19 -6.26 -22.65
CA VAL A 151 -6.38 -6.97 -23.93
C VAL A 151 -5.47 -6.43 -25.06
N GLY A 152 -4.98 -5.18 -24.97
CA GLY A 152 -4.12 -4.55 -25.97
C GLY A 152 -2.78 -5.25 -26.27
N VAL A 153 -2.19 -6.03 -25.35
CA VAL A 153 -0.97 -6.82 -25.67
C VAL A 153 -1.34 -8.05 -26.49
N VAL A 154 -2.43 -8.72 -26.12
CA VAL A 154 -2.94 -9.90 -26.84
C VAL A 154 -3.42 -9.51 -28.24
N THR A 155 -4.08 -8.35 -28.40
CA THR A 155 -4.52 -7.88 -29.72
C THR A 155 -3.35 -7.48 -30.62
N ALA A 156 -2.32 -6.85 -30.07
CA ALA A 156 -1.11 -6.50 -30.83
C ALA A 156 -0.32 -7.76 -31.25
N GLU A 157 -0.22 -8.75 -30.38
CA GLU A 157 0.42 -10.03 -30.67
C GLU A 157 -0.36 -10.86 -31.70
N GLN A 158 -1.70 -10.88 -31.61
CA GLN A 158 -2.56 -11.52 -32.61
C GLN A 158 -2.54 -10.81 -33.96
N ALA A 159 -2.52 -9.47 -33.97
CA ALA A 159 -2.38 -8.68 -35.20
C ALA A 159 -1.02 -8.90 -35.87
N ALA A 160 0.07 -8.96 -35.09
CA ALA A 160 1.40 -9.27 -35.59
C ALA A 160 1.46 -10.70 -36.17
N ARG A 161 0.93 -11.70 -35.48
CA ARG A 161 0.88 -13.09 -35.96
C ARG A 161 0.04 -13.26 -37.24
N SER A 162 -1.06 -12.52 -37.35
CA SER A 162 -1.93 -12.56 -38.55
C SER A 162 -1.29 -11.84 -39.76
N ALA A 163 -0.49 -10.81 -39.53
CA ALA A 163 0.28 -10.15 -40.58
C ALA A 163 1.40 -11.05 -41.13
N THR A 164 2.13 -11.78 -40.26
CA THR A 164 3.19 -12.70 -40.69
C THR A 164 2.66 -13.89 -41.48
N GLY A 165 1.48 -14.41 -41.14
CA GLY A 165 0.86 -15.54 -41.85
C GLY A 165 0.33 -15.22 -43.25
N LYS A 166 0.16 -13.94 -43.61
CA LYS A 166 -0.28 -13.51 -44.96
C LYS A 166 0.86 -13.26 -45.94
N VAL A 167 2.10 -13.15 -45.47
CA VAL A 167 3.27 -12.83 -46.31
C VAL A 167 3.98 -14.09 -46.81
N THR A 168 3.74 -15.25 -46.19
CA THR A 168 4.38 -16.53 -46.50
C THR A 168 3.47 -17.51 -47.24
N GLY A 169 2.36 -17.05 -47.81
CA GLY A 169 1.36 -17.88 -48.51
C GLY A 169 1.09 -17.40 -49.93
#